data_AF-A0A0U1DT31-F1
#
_entry.id   AF-A0A0U1DT31-F1
#
_cell.length_a   1.000
_cell.length_b   1.000
_cell.length_c   1.000
_cell.angle_alpha   90.00
_cell.angle_beta   90.00
_cell.angle_gamma   90.00
#
_symmetry.space_group_name_H-M   'P 1'
#
loop_
_entity.id
_entity.type
_entity.pdbx_description
1 polymer ?
#
loop_
_entity_poly.entity_id
_entity_poly.type
_entity_poly.pdbx_seq_one_letter_code
_entity_poly.pdbx_strand_id
1 'polypeptide(L)'
;MAISVFFESGPFVYLSIVRQLSGIPAITDVSAEEYLAYAKTDFSLGTRHGLINAMGNAKRCLHVMIDTLLQNYGLLVNNSRLPFPQKLALLDDVGLIGLNVFRKLNVERNIVEHEYRSAEPQKVEDFIDVCDLLLLAIERLGQDLPYQSIVGLRETGEHVLMELEPMLGRLDFAPLIEPKVLSTEAFGIPISYVSTLMRQGNREPEARSVGEVQHSIDLRRQTSPEWAPMIREIVSIGKRQSESRVTKIHNNVMTVQSSYSVQVTEELAMELYDFFGDTMPRFTPDVSE
;
A
#
# COMPACT_ATOMS: atom_id res chain seq x y z
N MET A 1 -6.06 -0.62 18.44
CA MET A 1 -6.68 -0.40 17.13
C MET A 1 -6.33 1.02 16.71
N ALA A 2 -5.53 1.18 15.67
CA ALA A 2 -5.17 2.50 15.17
C ALA A 2 -6.24 2.96 14.18
N ILE A 3 -6.76 4.18 14.36
CA ILE A 3 -7.82 4.77 13.55
C ILE A 3 -7.23 5.93 12.78
N SER A 4 -7.35 5.89 11.45
CA SER A 4 -7.04 7.02 10.56
C SER A 4 -8.33 7.75 10.24
N VAL A 5 -8.38 9.06 10.47
CA VAL A 5 -9.54 9.91 10.21
C VAL A 5 -9.26 10.80 9.00
N PHE A 6 -10.26 10.97 8.13
CA PHE A 6 -10.17 11.72 6.89
C PHE A 6 -11.11 12.93 6.91
N PHE A 7 -10.55 14.13 6.74
CA PHE A 7 -11.29 15.39 6.92
C PHE A 7 -11.72 16.05 5.61
N GLU A 8 -10.90 15.99 4.56
CA GLU A 8 -11.03 16.89 3.41
C GLU A 8 -11.73 16.28 2.19
N SER A 9 -11.57 14.98 1.93
CA SER A 9 -12.21 14.26 0.81
C SER A 9 -12.05 12.74 0.92
N GLY A 10 -12.66 11.98 0.01
CA GLY A 10 -12.52 10.53 -0.09
C GLY A 10 -13.72 9.72 0.41
N PRO A 11 -13.73 8.39 0.17
CA PRO A 11 -14.88 7.53 0.41
C PRO A 11 -15.14 7.25 1.90
N PHE A 12 -14.13 7.46 2.74
CA PHE A 12 -14.18 7.16 4.17
C PHE A 12 -14.11 8.41 5.02
N VAL A 13 -14.86 8.42 6.13
CA VAL A 13 -14.71 9.37 7.26
C VAL A 13 -13.56 8.92 8.17
N TYR A 14 -13.44 7.61 8.36
CA TYR A 14 -12.29 7.00 9.01
C TYR A 14 -12.07 5.58 8.47
N LEU A 15 -10.84 5.08 8.63
CA LEU A 15 -10.47 3.69 8.39
C LEU A 15 -9.63 3.20 9.57
N SER A 16 -10.00 2.02 10.06
CA SER A 16 -9.35 1.37 11.18
C SER A 16 -8.93 -0.03 10.81
N ILE A 17 -7.63 -0.29 10.80
CA ILE A 17 -7.11 -1.59 10.38
C ILE A 17 -7.36 -2.63 11.47
N VAL A 18 -7.98 -3.73 11.07
CA VAL A 18 -8.29 -4.88 11.93
C VAL A 18 -7.29 -5.99 11.69
N ARG A 19 -7.05 -6.32 10.42
CA ARG A 19 -6.16 -7.40 10.02
C ARG A 19 -5.19 -6.93 8.97
N GLN A 20 -3.92 -7.23 9.24
CA GLN A 20 -2.83 -7.05 8.29
C GLN A 20 -2.25 -8.40 7.96
N LEU A 21 -1.88 -8.58 6.70
CA LEU A 21 -1.19 -9.78 6.24
C LEU A 21 -0.06 -9.36 5.29
N SER A 22 0.89 -10.25 5.12
CA SER A 22 1.85 -10.13 4.02
C SER A 22 1.13 -10.26 2.68
N GLY A 23 1.69 -9.62 1.67
CA GLY A 23 1.29 -9.74 0.29
C GLY A 23 1.32 -11.19 -0.18
N ILE A 24 0.43 -11.48 -1.12
CA ILE A 24 0.37 -12.78 -1.77
C ILE A 24 1.07 -12.61 -3.12
N PRO A 25 2.22 -13.27 -3.35
CA PRO A 25 2.94 -13.15 -4.60
C PRO A 25 2.06 -13.58 -5.79
N ALA A 26 2.32 -13.01 -6.97
CA ALA A 26 1.68 -13.48 -8.18
C ALA A 26 2.01 -14.96 -8.42
N ILE A 27 1.02 -15.74 -8.86
CA ILE A 27 1.21 -17.16 -9.14
C ILE A 27 1.95 -17.28 -10.48
N THR A 28 3.22 -17.65 -10.42
CA THR A 28 4.11 -17.82 -11.57
C THR A 28 4.99 -19.05 -11.40
N ASP A 29 5.35 -19.71 -12.50
CA ASP A 29 6.25 -20.87 -12.48
C ASP A 29 7.68 -20.52 -12.08
N VAL A 30 8.11 -19.29 -12.41
CA VAL A 30 9.43 -18.73 -12.10
C VAL A 30 9.23 -17.40 -11.40
N SER A 31 9.85 -17.22 -10.24
CA SER A 31 9.68 -16.02 -9.42
C SER A 31 10.44 -14.81 -9.97
N ALA A 32 10.16 -13.62 -9.43
CA ALA A 32 10.90 -12.41 -9.78
C ALA A 32 12.38 -12.52 -9.38
N GLU A 33 12.64 -13.07 -8.19
CA GLU A 33 13.96 -13.34 -7.61
C GLU A 33 14.75 -14.31 -8.49
N GLU A 34 14.10 -15.38 -8.97
CA GLU A 34 14.72 -16.34 -9.89
C GLU A 34 15.08 -15.69 -11.23
N TYR A 35 14.16 -14.92 -11.83
CA TYR A 35 14.48 -14.18 -13.05
C TYR A 35 15.62 -13.18 -12.86
N LEU A 36 15.71 -12.53 -11.70
CA LEU A 36 16.81 -11.63 -11.39
C LEU A 36 18.14 -12.40 -11.26
N ALA A 37 18.13 -13.56 -10.61
CA ALA A 37 19.31 -14.43 -10.50
C ALA A 37 19.78 -14.92 -11.87
N TYR A 38 18.85 -15.28 -12.77
CA TYR A 38 19.18 -15.63 -14.16
C TYR A 38 19.79 -14.43 -14.88
N ALA A 39 19.22 -13.23 -14.71
CA ALA A 39 19.75 -12.03 -15.34
C ALA A 39 21.19 -11.72 -14.91
N LYS A 40 21.49 -11.79 -13.61
CA LYS A 40 22.83 -11.60 -13.06
C LYS A 40 23.81 -12.67 -13.57
N THR A 41 23.37 -13.92 -13.63
CA THR A 41 24.19 -15.04 -14.14
C THR A 41 24.51 -14.84 -15.62
N ASP A 42 23.51 -14.54 -16.45
CA ASP A 42 23.70 -14.31 -17.88
C ASP A 42 24.59 -13.09 -18.17
N PHE A 43 24.46 -12.02 -17.39
CA PHE A 43 25.30 -10.83 -17.51
C PHE A 43 26.76 -11.15 -17.23
N SER A 44 27.03 -11.97 -16.21
CA SER A 44 28.39 -12.36 -15.81
C SER A 44 29.16 -13.13 -16.89
N LEU A 45 28.46 -13.72 -17.87
CA LEU A 45 29.11 -14.41 -19.00
C LEU A 45 29.91 -13.45 -19.89
N GLY A 46 29.59 -12.16 -19.88
CA GLY A 46 30.30 -11.13 -20.68
C GLY A 46 30.18 -11.33 -22.20
N THR A 47 29.28 -12.20 -22.66
CA THR A 47 29.05 -12.48 -24.08
C THR A 47 27.85 -11.72 -24.60
N ARG A 48 27.78 -11.48 -25.91
CA ARG A 48 26.59 -10.90 -26.56
C ARG A 48 25.32 -11.71 -26.26
N HIS A 49 25.43 -13.04 -26.24
CA HIS A 49 24.30 -13.91 -25.88
C HIS A 49 23.86 -13.71 -24.44
N GLY A 50 24.83 -13.65 -23.51
CA GLY A 50 24.60 -13.32 -22.10
C GLY A 50 23.88 -11.98 -21.92
N LEU A 51 24.31 -10.92 -22.61
CA LEU A 51 23.66 -9.60 -22.53
C LEU A 51 22.20 -9.63 -23.00
N ILE A 52 21.90 -10.34 -24.09
CA ILE A 52 20.54 -10.48 -24.61
C ILE A 52 19.66 -11.23 -23.60
N ASN A 53 20.15 -12.35 -23.06
CA ASN A 53 19.40 -13.14 -22.08
C ASN A 53 19.22 -12.38 -20.77
N ALA A 54 20.27 -11.70 -20.30
CA ALA A 54 20.27 -10.91 -19.08
C ALA A 54 19.18 -9.84 -19.12
N MET A 55 19.12 -9.05 -20.19
CA MET A 55 18.07 -8.04 -20.38
C MET A 55 16.68 -8.67 -20.43
N GLY A 56 16.52 -9.79 -21.16
CA GLY A 56 15.25 -10.51 -21.24
C GLY A 56 14.76 -11.02 -19.88
N ASN A 57 15.67 -11.57 -19.07
CA ASN A 57 15.40 -12.06 -17.73
C ASN A 57 15.09 -10.92 -16.75
N ALA A 58 15.86 -9.83 -16.77
CA ALA A 58 15.58 -8.65 -15.95
C ALA A 58 14.21 -8.03 -16.27
N LYS A 59 13.79 -8.03 -17.55
CA LYS A 59 12.45 -7.60 -17.95
C LYS A 59 11.35 -8.50 -17.36
N ARG A 60 11.54 -9.83 -17.40
CA ARG A 60 10.56 -10.77 -16.81
C ARG A 60 10.46 -10.58 -15.30
N CYS A 61 11.59 -10.39 -14.62
CA CYS A 61 11.63 -10.01 -13.21
C CYS A 61 10.75 -8.77 -12.95
N LEU A 62 10.94 -7.70 -13.72
CA LEU A 62 10.14 -6.48 -13.62
C LEU A 62 8.63 -6.73 -13.83
N HIS A 63 8.27 -7.53 -14.81
CA HIS A 63 6.87 -7.87 -15.08
C HIS A 63 6.22 -8.64 -13.92
N VAL A 64 6.92 -9.65 -13.37
CA VAL A 64 6.42 -10.43 -12.22
C VAL A 64 6.28 -9.54 -10.99
N MET A 65 7.24 -8.65 -10.74
CA MET A 65 7.18 -7.65 -9.66
C MET A 65 5.94 -6.76 -9.73
N ILE A 66 5.64 -6.22 -10.92
CA ILE A 66 4.44 -5.40 -11.15
C ILE A 66 3.16 -6.21 -10.94
N ASP A 67 3.13 -7.45 -11.42
CA ASP A 67 1.97 -8.32 -11.24
C ASP A 67 1.76 -8.70 -9.76
N THR A 68 2.84 -8.95 -9.01
CA THR A 68 2.77 -9.17 -7.55
C THR A 68 2.20 -7.95 -6.81
N LEU A 69 2.62 -6.73 -7.16
CA LEU A 69 2.03 -5.53 -6.56
C LEU A 69 0.54 -5.38 -6.89
N LEU A 70 0.16 -5.60 -8.15
CA LEU A 70 -1.25 -5.57 -8.53
C LEU A 70 -2.03 -6.66 -7.79
N GLN A 71 -1.45 -7.84 -7.61
CA GLN A 71 -2.06 -8.96 -6.90
C GLN A 71 -2.32 -8.58 -5.45
N ASN A 72 -1.33 -8.02 -4.75
CA ASN A 72 -1.44 -7.59 -3.35
C ASN A 72 -2.62 -6.65 -3.07
N TYR A 73 -3.02 -5.84 -4.04
CA TYR A 73 -4.14 -4.90 -3.92
C TYR A 73 -5.40 -5.36 -4.67
N GLY A 74 -5.48 -6.64 -5.06
CA GLY A 74 -6.62 -7.22 -5.78
C GLY A 74 -6.83 -6.69 -7.20
N LEU A 75 -5.86 -5.96 -7.74
CA LEU A 75 -5.94 -5.38 -9.06
C LEU A 75 -5.54 -6.38 -10.15
N LEU A 76 -4.78 -7.44 -9.85
CA LEU A 76 -4.26 -8.34 -10.89
C LEU A 76 -5.36 -9.15 -11.58
N VAL A 77 -6.25 -9.81 -10.83
CA VAL A 77 -7.23 -10.77 -11.35
C VAL A 77 -8.07 -10.15 -12.49
N ASN A 78 -8.60 -8.97 -12.22
CA ASN A 78 -9.47 -8.24 -13.14
C ASN A 78 -8.72 -7.44 -14.23
N ASN A 79 -7.40 -7.28 -14.09
CA ASN A 79 -6.60 -6.43 -14.98
C ASN A 79 -5.33 -7.13 -15.53
N SER A 80 -5.26 -8.46 -15.44
CA SER A 80 -4.10 -9.29 -15.81
C SER A 80 -3.70 -9.15 -17.29
N ARG A 81 -4.70 -8.94 -18.16
CA ARG A 81 -4.54 -8.77 -19.61
C ARG A 81 -4.13 -7.37 -20.04
N LEU A 82 -3.99 -6.41 -19.11
CA LEU A 82 -3.56 -5.07 -19.45
C LEU A 82 -2.13 -5.10 -20.01
N PRO A 83 -1.84 -4.33 -21.07
CA PRO A 83 -0.47 -4.07 -21.50
C PRO A 83 0.34 -3.46 -20.35
N PHE A 84 1.64 -3.78 -20.29
CA PHE A 84 2.52 -3.32 -19.20
C PHE A 84 2.46 -1.80 -18.92
N PRO A 85 2.46 -0.90 -19.92
CA PRO A 85 2.31 0.53 -19.64
C PRO A 85 1.00 0.90 -18.92
N GLN A 86 -0.08 0.16 -19.19
CA GLN A 86 -1.37 0.37 -18.54
C GLN A 86 -1.40 -0.21 -17.12
N LYS A 87 -0.66 -1.30 -16.86
CA LYS A 87 -0.43 -1.81 -15.50
C LYS A 87 0.32 -0.80 -14.64
N LEU A 88 1.35 -0.15 -15.19
CA LEU A 88 2.08 0.91 -14.51
C LEU A 88 1.19 2.12 -14.22
N ALA A 89 0.39 2.57 -15.20
CA ALA A 89 -0.56 3.67 -14.99
C ALA A 89 -1.57 3.33 -13.86
N LEU A 90 -2.07 2.10 -13.82
CA LEU A 90 -2.98 1.65 -12.77
C LEU A 90 -2.35 1.73 -11.37
N LEU A 91 -1.07 1.37 -11.23
CA LEU A 91 -0.35 1.49 -9.96
C LEU A 91 -0.10 2.94 -9.54
N ASP A 92 0.11 3.84 -10.51
CA ASP A 92 0.26 5.28 -10.28
C ASP A 92 -1.07 5.92 -9.86
N ASP A 93 -2.16 5.55 -10.54
CA ASP A 93 -3.52 6.04 -10.25
C ASP A 93 -3.95 5.76 -8.80
N VAL A 94 -3.49 4.63 -8.24
CA VAL A 94 -3.73 4.26 -6.84
C VAL A 94 -2.65 4.72 -5.86
N GLY A 95 -1.65 5.45 -6.36
CA GLY A 95 -0.58 6.02 -5.55
C GLY A 95 0.40 4.99 -4.99
N LEU A 96 0.48 3.78 -5.56
CA LEU A 96 1.42 2.74 -5.10
C LEU A 96 2.85 3.07 -5.48
N ILE A 97 3.04 3.45 -6.74
CA ILE A 97 4.32 3.74 -7.36
C ILE A 97 4.24 5.12 -7.97
N GLY A 98 5.33 5.90 -7.89
CA GLY A 98 5.48 7.08 -8.74
C GLY A 98 6.05 6.69 -10.12
N LEU A 99 5.34 6.99 -11.21
CA LEU A 99 5.79 6.70 -12.58
C LEU A 99 7.19 7.25 -12.94
N ASN A 100 7.72 8.20 -12.19
CA ASN A 100 9.04 8.79 -12.44
C ASN A 100 10.17 7.76 -12.36
N VAL A 101 10.07 6.76 -11.48
CA VAL A 101 11.05 5.67 -11.37
C VAL A 101 11.03 4.79 -12.62
N PHE A 102 9.84 4.53 -13.16
CA PHE A 102 9.64 3.65 -14.32
C PHE A 102 9.77 4.36 -15.66
N ARG A 103 9.65 5.69 -15.71
CA ARG A 103 9.92 6.49 -16.92
C ARG A 103 11.37 6.33 -17.39
N LYS A 104 12.32 6.19 -16.47
CA LYS A 104 13.73 5.89 -16.81
C LYS A 104 13.89 4.46 -17.37
N LEU A 105 13.14 3.49 -16.82
CA LEU A 105 13.13 2.11 -17.30
C LEU A 105 12.48 1.95 -18.69
N ASN A 106 11.48 2.78 -19.02
CA ASN A 106 10.81 2.76 -20.32
C ASN A 106 11.70 3.21 -21.48
N VAL A 107 12.74 4.02 -21.23
CA VAL A 107 13.71 4.42 -22.26
C VAL A 107 14.57 3.22 -22.70
N GLU A 108 14.96 2.37 -21.76
CA GLU A 108 15.80 1.20 -22.05
C GLU A 108 15.02 0.03 -22.68
N ARG A 109 13.74 -0.15 -22.31
CA ARG A 109 12.86 -1.17 -22.93
C ARG A 109 12.64 -0.93 -24.43
N ASN A 110 12.49 0.33 -24.83
CA ASN A 110 12.22 0.67 -26.23
C ASN A 110 13.40 0.37 -27.16
N ILE A 111 14.65 0.48 -26.67
CA ILE A 111 15.87 0.29 -27.48
C ILE A 111 16.03 -1.18 -27.89
N VAL A 112 15.74 -2.13 -27.00
CA VAL A 112 15.95 -3.57 -27.28
C VAL A 112 14.80 -4.18 -28.09
N GLU A 113 13.56 -3.74 -27.86
CA GLU A 113 12.37 -4.31 -28.51
C GLU A 113 12.03 -3.70 -29.87
N HIS A 114 12.36 -2.43 -30.08
CA HIS A 114 11.94 -1.70 -31.28
C HIS A 114 13.10 -1.33 -32.21
N GLU A 115 14.34 -1.31 -31.72
CA GLU A 115 15.51 -0.99 -32.56
C GLU A 115 16.34 -2.22 -32.95
N TYR A 116 16.03 -3.42 -32.42
CA TYR A 116 16.74 -4.68 -32.66
C TYR A 116 18.27 -4.59 -32.44
N ARG A 117 18.71 -3.66 -31.59
CA ARG A 117 20.12 -3.47 -31.24
C ARG A 117 20.43 -4.18 -29.93
N SER A 118 21.61 -4.78 -29.85
CA SER A 118 22.12 -5.30 -28.58
C SER A 118 22.26 -4.13 -27.60
N ALA A 119 21.66 -4.24 -26.42
CA ALA A 119 21.89 -3.28 -25.35
C ALA A 119 23.40 -3.24 -25.01
N GLU A 120 23.90 -2.05 -24.69
CA GLU A 120 25.26 -1.87 -24.19
C GLU A 120 25.38 -2.53 -22.81
N PRO A 121 26.53 -3.15 -22.45
CA PRO A 121 26.71 -3.80 -21.16
C PRO A 121 26.29 -2.92 -19.97
N GLN A 122 26.68 -1.64 -19.98
CA GLN A 122 26.33 -0.70 -18.92
C GLN A 122 24.81 -0.55 -18.75
N LYS A 123 24.05 -0.48 -19.85
CA LYS A 123 22.59 -0.35 -19.79
C LYS A 123 21.92 -1.61 -19.25
N VAL A 124 22.48 -2.79 -19.55
CA VAL A 124 21.99 -4.06 -19.00
C VAL A 124 22.25 -4.12 -17.49
N GLU A 125 23.44 -3.73 -17.06
CA GLU A 125 23.83 -3.65 -15.65
C GLU A 125 22.92 -2.68 -14.87
N ASP A 126 22.78 -1.44 -15.35
CA ASP A 126 21.92 -0.42 -14.74
C ASP A 126 20.47 -0.92 -14.58
N PHE A 127 19.97 -1.67 -15.57
CA PHE A 127 18.62 -2.22 -15.53
C PHE A 127 18.48 -3.36 -14.50
N ILE A 128 19.50 -4.24 -14.39
CA ILE A 128 19.56 -5.28 -13.36
C ILE A 128 19.58 -4.66 -11.96
N ASP A 129 20.39 -3.63 -11.75
CA ASP A 129 20.50 -2.94 -10.46
C ASP A 129 19.19 -2.27 -10.05
N VAL A 130 18.47 -1.66 -11.00
CA VAL A 130 17.14 -1.11 -10.70
C VAL A 130 16.15 -2.22 -10.36
N CYS A 131 16.20 -3.38 -11.04
CA CYS A 131 15.36 -4.51 -10.66
C CYS A 131 15.67 -5.01 -9.25
N ASP A 132 16.94 -5.05 -8.84
CA ASP A 132 17.37 -5.44 -7.49
C ASP A 132 16.83 -4.48 -6.42
N LEU A 133 16.97 -3.17 -6.65
CA LEU A 133 16.43 -2.14 -5.75
C LEU A 133 14.90 -2.18 -5.67
N LEU A 134 14.24 -2.41 -6.81
CA LEU A 134 12.79 -2.45 -6.85
C LEU A 134 12.24 -3.69 -6.15
N LEU A 135 12.91 -4.83 -6.27
CA LEU A 135 12.54 -6.07 -5.58
C LEU A 135 12.46 -5.85 -4.06
N LEU A 136 13.51 -5.26 -3.49
CA LEU A 136 13.54 -4.90 -2.06
C LEU A 136 12.41 -3.93 -1.67
N ALA A 137 12.13 -2.95 -2.53
CA ALA A 137 11.04 -2.00 -2.29
C ALA A 137 9.66 -2.67 -2.33
N ILE A 138 9.45 -3.62 -3.25
CA ILE A 138 8.18 -4.33 -3.41
C ILE A 138 7.94 -5.31 -2.28
N GLU A 139 8.97 -6.06 -1.86
CA GLU A 139 8.91 -6.91 -0.68
C GLU A 139 8.47 -6.11 0.54
N ARG A 140 9.01 -4.89 0.69
CA ARG A 140 8.63 -3.97 1.77
C ARG A 140 7.20 -3.47 1.65
N LEU A 141 6.75 -3.07 0.45
CA LEU A 141 5.37 -2.65 0.20
C LEU A 141 4.35 -3.78 0.39
N GLY A 142 4.79 -5.03 0.19
CA GLY A 142 4.01 -6.22 0.50
C GLY A 142 3.93 -6.55 1.98
N GLN A 143 4.61 -5.84 2.88
CA GLN A 143 4.48 -6.08 4.33
C GLN A 143 3.28 -5.32 4.90
N ASP A 144 2.58 -5.95 5.84
CA ASP A 144 1.51 -5.32 6.64
C ASP A 144 0.36 -4.70 5.83
N LEU A 145 -0.02 -5.30 4.70
CA LEU A 145 -1.14 -4.82 3.89
C LEU A 145 -2.45 -4.89 4.67
N PRO A 146 -3.30 -3.85 4.66
CA PRO A 146 -4.57 -3.88 5.38
C PRO A 146 -5.64 -4.63 4.58
N TYR A 147 -5.84 -5.91 4.92
CA TYR A 147 -6.84 -6.76 4.27
C TYR A 147 -8.24 -6.57 4.86
N GLN A 148 -8.35 -6.37 6.17
CA GLN A 148 -9.63 -6.09 6.81
C GLN A 148 -9.55 -4.79 7.58
N SER A 149 -10.53 -3.92 7.36
CA SER A 149 -10.62 -2.63 8.03
C SER A 149 -12.07 -2.32 8.39
N ILE A 150 -12.28 -1.71 9.56
CA ILE A 150 -13.55 -1.06 9.86
C ILE A 150 -13.50 0.32 9.21
N VAL A 151 -14.50 0.64 8.40
CA VAL A 151 -14.61 1.95 7.73
C VAL A 151 -15.92 2.62 8.08
N GLY A 152 -15.90 3.95 8.15
CA GLY A 152 -17.11 4.78 8.12
C GLY A 152 -17.30 5.33 6.72
N LEU A 153 -18.33 4.90 6.01
CA LEU A 153 -18.64 5.37 4.66
C LEU A 153 -19.12 6.82 4.71
N ARG A 154 -18.51 7.69 3.91
CA ARG A 154 -18.84 9.13 3.93
C ARG A 154 -20.21 9.43 3.35
N GLU A 155 -20.59 8.74 2.27
CA GLU A 155 -21.85 9.00 1.56
C GLU A 155 -23.07 8.56 2.37
N THR A 156 -22.99 7.39 3.04
CA THR A 156 -24.12 6.82 3.77
C THR A 156 -24.06 7.06 5.28
N GLY A 157 -22.88 7.36 5.82
CA GLY A 157 -22.63 7.43 7.27
C GLY A 157 -22.54 6.06 7.95
N GLU A 158 -22.62 4.95 7.18
CA GLU A 158 -22.62 3.60 7.74
C GLU A 158 -21.23 3.16 8.20
N HIS A 159 -21.21 2.33 9.23
CA HIS A 159 -20.00 1.67 9.74
C HIS A 159 -20.00 0.22 9.31
N VAL A 160 -19.02 -0.17 8.51
CA VAL A 160 -18.96 -1.51 7.91
C VAL A 160 -17.58 -2.13 8.07
N LEU A 161 -17.54 -3.46 8.02
CA LEU A 161 -16.30 -4.21 7.80
C LEU A 161 -16.03 -4.22 6.30
N MET A 162 -14.91 -3.64 5.90
CA MET A 162 -14.38 -3.71 4.55
C MET A 162 -13.30 -4.79 4.48
N GLU A 163 -13.42 -5.68 3.50
CA GLU A 163 -12.48 -6.75 3.22
C GLU A 163 -11.94 -6.61 1.80
N LEU A 164 -10.62 -6.46 1.68
CA LEU A 164 -9.92 -6.59 0.41
C LEU A 164 -9.72 -8.08 0.13
N GLU A 165 -10.20 -8.53 -1.03
CA GLU A 165 -10.10 -9.92 -1.49
C GLU A 165 -9.19 -10.00 -2.72
N PRO A 166 -7.85 -10.07 -2.54
CA PRO A 166 -6.90 -10.06 -3.66
C PRO A 166 -7.11 -11.11 -4.73
N MET A 167 -7.48 -12.33 -4.31
CA MET A 167 -7.64 -13.47 -5.21
C MET A 167 -8.93 -13.40 -6.05
N LEU A 168 -9.90 -12.60 -5.61
CA LEU A 168 -11.15 -12.37 -6.33
C LEU A 168 -11.16 -11.01 -7.04
N GLY A 169 -10.26 -10.11 -6.63
CA GLY A 169 -10.13 -8.77 -7.16
C GLY A 169 -11.33 -7.89 -6.86
N ARG A 170 -11.79 -7.92 -5.61
CA ARG A 170 -12.96 -7.14 -5.14
C ARG A 170 -12.75 -6.57 -3.74
N LEU A 171 -13.57 -5.58 -3.40
CA LEU A 171 -13.76 -5.08 -2.04
C LEU A 171 -15.15 -5.50 -1.57
N ASP A 172 -15.21 -6.25 -0.48
CA ASP A 172 -16.46 -6.69 0.14
C ASP A 172 -16.77 -5.83 1.36
N PHE A 173 -18.05 -5.47 1.53
CA PHE A 173 -18.55 -4.67 2.62
C PHE A 173 -19.64 -5.43 3.36
N ALA A 174 -19.46 -5.60 4.66
CA ALA A 174 -20.32 -6.40 5.50
C ALA A 174 -20.68 -5.67 6.81
N PRO A 175 -21.85 -5.95 7.40
CA PRO A 175 -22.30 -5.28 8.62
C PRO A 175 -21.48 -5.73 9.84
N LEU A 176 -21.19 -4.79 10.74
CA LEU A 176 -20.40 -5.04 11.96
C LEU A 176 -21.23 -5.69 13.08
N ILE A 177 -20.60 -6.55 13.88
CA ILE A 177 -21.19 -7.11 15.11
C ILE A 177 -21.27 -6.05 16.20
N GLU A 178 -22.49 -5.74 16.65
CA GLU A 178 -22.82 -4.80 17.76
C GLU A 178 -21.78 -3.66 17.94
N PRO A 179 -21.58 -2.80 16.92
CA PRO A 179 -20.51 -1.81 16.97
C PRO A 179 -20.80 -0.77 18.05
N LYS A 180 -19.85 -0.56 18.97
CA LYS A 180 -19.90 0.58 19.88
C LYS A 180 -19.33 1.80 19.16
N VAL A 181 -20.23 2.69 18.75
CA VAL A 181 -19.87 3.96 18.11
C VAL A 181 -19.65 5.02 19.19
N LEU A 182 -18.51 5.70 19.13
CA LEU A 182 -18.24 6.91 19.90
C LEU A 182 -18.31 8.10 18.96
N SER A 183 -18.71 9.24 19.51
CA SER A 183 -18.63 10.53 18.81
C SER A 183 -17.58 11.39 19.51
N THR A 184 -16.73 12.02 18.72
CA THR A 184 -15.74 13.00 19.17
C THR A 184 -15.81 14.21 18.25
N GLU A 185 -15.32 15.34 18.73
CA GLU A 185 -15.04 16.50 17.88
C GLU A 185 -13.53 16.50 17.59
N ALA A 186 -13.15 16.59 16.32
CA ALA A 186 -11.77 16.85 15.94
C ALA A 186 -11.76 17.98 14.90
N PHE A 187 -10.98 19.03 15.15
CA PHE A 187 -10.89 20.21 14.28
C PHE A 187 -12.24 20.89 14.01
N GLY A 188 -13.12 20.96 15.01
CA GLY A 188 -14.47 21.53 14.86
C GLY A 188 -15.43 20.67 14.05
N ILE A 189 -15.04 19.45 13.68
CA ILE A 189 -15.85 18.52 12.89
C ILE A 189 -16.28 17.35 13.80
N PRO A 190 -17.59 17.12 13.96
CA PRO A 190 -18.08 15.96 14.70
C PRO A 190 -17.81 14.69 13.88
N ILE A 191 -17.18 13.71 14.51
CA ILE A 191 -16.83 12.43 13.91
C ILE A 191 -17.36 11.30 14.77
N SER A 192 -18.11 10.40 14.13
CA SER A 192 -18.52 9.13 14.72
C SER A 192 -17.61 8.01 14.22
N TYR A 193 -17.10 7.20 15.13
CA TYR A 193 -16.21 6.08 14.81
C TYR A 193 -16.48 4.87 15.71
N VAL A 194 -16.19 3.68 15.19
CA VAL A 194 -16.29 2.45 15.98
C VAL A 194 -15.09 2.34 16.91
N SER A 195 -15.33 2.38 18.22
CA SER A 195 -14.25 2.26 19.20
C SER A 195 -13.94 0.81 19.56
N THR A 196 -14.97 -0.03 19.58
CA THR A 196 -14.89 -1.43 20.02
C THR A 196 -16.08 -2.20 19.43
N LEU A 197 -15.85 -3.47 19.12
CA LEU A 197 -16.91 -4.40 18.75
C LEU A 197 -17.31 -5.22 19.96
N MET A 198 -18.61 -5.46 20.09
CA MET A 198 -19.17 -6.22 21.20
C MET A 198 -19.88 -7.45 20.67
N ARG A 199 -19.94 -8.50 21.48
CA ARG A 199 -20.79 -9.65 21.23
C ARG A 199 -21.27 -10.21 22.55
N GLN A 200 -22.59 -10.22 22.75
CA GLN A 200 -23.20 -10.70 23.99
C GLN A 200 -22.58 -10.01 25.24
N GLY A 201 -22.29 -8.71 25.13
CA GLY A 201 -21.72 -7.92 26.23
C GLY A 201 -20.21 -8.05 26.44
N ASN A 202 -19.51 -8.91 25.68
CA ASN A 202 -18.05 -9.04 25.74
C ASN A 202 -17.38 -8.31 24.57
N ARG A 203 -16.18 -7.79 24.80
CA ARG A 203 -15.36 -7.20 23.74
C ARG A 203 -14.92 -8.28 22.75
N GLU A 204 -15.21 -8.10 21.47
CA GLU A 204 -14.74 -8.95 20.39
C GLU A 204 -13.58 -8.24 19.67
N PRO A 205 -12.33 -8.71 19.81
CA PRO A 205 -11.17 -8.02 19.25
C PRO A 205 -11.03 -8.25 17.74
N GLU A 206 -11.59 -9.35 17.23
CA GLU A 206 -11.63 -9.65 15.81
C GLU A 206 -12.84 -8.95 15.21
N ALA A 207 -12.63 -7.97 14.32
CA ALA A 207 -13.76 -7.46 13.57
C ALA A 207 -14.32 -8.57 12.69
N ARG A 208 -15.55 -8.97 13.00
CA ARG A 208 -16.28 -10.00 12.27
C ARG A 208 -17.55 -9.39 11.71
N SER A 209 -18.04 -9.99 10.63
CA SER A 209 -19.36 -9.68 10.09
C SER A 209 -20.45 -10.43 10.87
N VAL A 210 -21.62 -9.79 11.07
CA VAL A 210 -22.85 -10.46 11.57
C VAL A 210 -23.73 -11.01 10.45
N GLY A 211 -23.42 -10.75 9.18
CA GLY A 211 -24.27 -11.11 8.06
C GLY A 211 -23.49 -11.41 6.78
N GLU A 212 -24.24 -11.64 5.71
CA GLU A 212 -23.68 -11.77 4.37
C GLU A 212 -23.09 -10.44 3.89
N VAL A 213 -22.18 -10.51 2.92
CA VAL A 213 -21.65 -9.34 2.21
C VAL A 213 -22.83 -8.57 1.62
N GLN A 214 -23.02 -7.33 2.06
CA GLN A 214 -24.12 -6.47 1.62
C GLN A 214 -23.81 -5.81 0.29
N HIS A 215 -22.54 -5.48 0.07
CA HIS A 215 -22.08 -4.79 -1.12
C HIS A 215 -20.69 -5.28 -1.50
N SER A 216 -20.44 -5.42 -2.79
CA SER A 216 -19.16 -5.87 -3.33
C SER A 216 -18.81 -5.04 -4.56
N ILE A 217 -17.58 -4.55 -4.61
CA ILE A 217 -17.07 -3.72 -5.71
C ILE A 217 -15.97 -4.48 -6.44
N ASP A 218 -16.21 -4.79 -7.70
CA ASP A 218 -15.21 -5.38 -8.59
C ASP A 218 -14.10 -4.35 -8.92
N LEU A 219 -12.84 -4.73 -8.68
CA LEU A 219 -11.66 -3.90 -8.94
C LEU A 219 -11.24 -3.92 -10.42
N ARG A 220 -12.21 -3.72 -11.32
CA ARG A 220 -11.98 -3.61 -12.77
C ARG A 220 -11.60 -2.18 -13.13
N ARG A 221 -10.69 -1.99 -14.09
CA ARG A 221 -10.31 -0.63 -14.53
C ARG A 221 -11.51 0.24 -14.93
N GLN A 222 -12.55 -0.34 -15.54
CA GLN A 222 -13.75 0.38 -15.97
C GLN A 222 -14.55 0.98 -14.80
N THR A 223 -14.49 0.36 -13.62
CA THR A 223 -15.14 0.82 -12.38
C THR A 223 -14.18 1.59 -11.48
N SER A 224 -12.99 1.98 -11.97
CA SER A 224 -11.99 2.70 -11.17
C SER A 224 -12.47 3.98 -10.49
N PRO A 225 -13.41 4.78 -11.04
CA PRO A 225 -13.92 5.93 -10.29
C PRO A 225 -14.54 5.56 -8.93
N GLU A 226 -15.09 4.35 -8.81
CA GLU A 226 -15.74 3.85 -7.60
C GLU A 226 -14.73 3.34 -6.57
N TRP A 227 -13.81 2.46 -6.97
CA TRP A 227 -12.89 1.79 -6.04
C TRP A 227 -11.52 2.47 -5.89
N ALA A 228 -11.02 3.21 -6.88
CA ALA A 228 -9.65 3.76 -6.84
C ALA A 228 -9.42 4.73 -5.66
N PRO A 229 -10.39 5.58 -5.28
CA PRO A 229 -10.27 6.38 -4.05
C PRO A 229 -10.10 5.52 -2.80
N MET A 230 -10.79 4.37 -2.72
CA MET A 230 -10.70 3.46 -1.56
C MET A 230 -9.34 2.79 -1.47
N ILE A 231 -8.84 2.27 -2.60
CA ILE A 231 -7.50 1.68 -2.66
C ILE A 231 -6.42 2.72 -2.36
N ARG A 232 -6.57 3.97 -2.85
CA ARG A 232 -5.64 5.06 -2.50
C ARG A 232 -5.51 5.27 -1.01
N GLU A 233 -6.61 5.21 -0.26
CA GLU A 233 -6.56 5.35 1.20
C GLU A 233 -5.91 4.15 1.89
N ILE A 234 -6.20 2.93 1.41
CA ILE A 234 -5.52 1.71 1.88
C ILE A 234 -4.00 1.83 1.68
N VAL A 235 -3.56 2.26 0.49
CA VAL A 235 -2.16 2.46 0.14
C VAL A 235 -1.53 3.57 0.99
N SER A 236 -2.22 4.69 1.19
CA SER A 236 -1.72 5.83 1.98
C SER A 236 -1.45 5.43 3.43
N ILE A 237 -2.31 4.60 4.01
CA ILE A 237 -2.14 4.10 5.38
C ILE A 237 -0.98 3.10 5.46
N GLY A 238 -0.88 2.17 4.49
CA GLY A 238 0.23 1.22 4.43
C GLY A 238 1.60 1.92 4.36
N LYS A 239 1.73 2.95 3.51
CA LYS A 239 2.95 3.75 3.40
C LYS A 239 3.32 4.44 4.72
N ARG A 240 2.37 5.14 5.36
CA ARG A 240 2.60 5.82 6.65
C ARG A 240 3.05 4.87 7.76
N GLN A 241 2.46 3.68 7.83
CA GLN A 241 2.91 2.68 8.80
C GLN A 241 4.33 2.20 8.53
N SER A 242 4.69 2.01 7.26
CA SER A 242 6.03 1.59 6.87
C SER A 242 7.10 2.62 7.27
N GLU A 243 6.78 3.92 7.18
CA GLU A 243 7.63 5.04 7.58
C GLU A 243 7.78 5.12 9.11
N SER A 244 6.69 4.97 9.86
CA SER A 244 6.69 5.05 11.33
C SER A 244 7.55 3.99 12.04
N ARG A 245 7.86 2.87 11.36
CA ARG A 245 8.75 1.82 11.88
C ARG A 245 10.24 2.19 11.75
N VAL A 246 10.61 3.06 10.80
CA VAL A 246 12.02 3.45 10.57
C VAL A 246 12.53 4.41 11.65
N THR A 247 11.64 5.17 12.29
CA THR A 247 11.99 6.13 13.36
C THR A 247 12.30 5.47 14.72
N LYS A 248 12.37 4.14 14.80
CA LYS A 248 12.32 3.38 16.07
C LYS A 248 13.54 2.51 16.40
N ILE A 249 14.73 2.95 16.04
CA ILE A 249 15.97 2.42 16.64
C ILE A 249 16.86 3.59 17.03
N HIS A 250 16.46 4.33 18.06
CA HIS A 250 17.35 5.08 18.96
C HIS A 250 16.58 5.37 20.27
N ASN A 251 17.23 5.10 21.41
CA ASN A 251 16.87 5.61 22.75
C ASN A 251 15.60 5.08 23.44
N ASN A 252 15.42 3.76 23.59
CA ASN A 252 14.56 3.17 24.65
C ASN A 252 13.11 3.72 24.80
N VAL A 253 12.45 4.14 23.72
CA VAL A 253 11.03 4.57 23.75
C VAL A 253 10.15 3.60 22.96
N MET A 254 9.20 2.98 23.66
CA MET A 254 8.13 2.15 23.07
C MET A 254 6.98 3.05 22.61
N THR A 255 6.86 3.35 21.31
CA THR A 255 5.61 3.98 20.80
C THR A 255 4.49 2.94 20.84
N VAL A 256 3.52 3.17 21.72
CA VAL A 256 2.21 2.53 21.67
C VAL A 256 1.49 3.04 20.43
N GLN A 257 1.05 2.13 19.57
CA GLN A 257 0.48 2.42 18.27
C GLN A 257 -0.97 2.91 18.40
N SER A 258 -1.14 4.22 18.51
CA SER A 258 -2.33 4.97 18.11
C SER A 258 -1.85 6.14 17.25
N SER A 259 -1.42 5.84 16.03
CA SER A 259 -0.90 6.85 15.11
C SER A 259 -2.06 7.61 14.45
N TYR A 260 -2.28 8.84 14.88
CA TYR A 260 -2.94 9.87 14.08
C TYR A 260 -1.89 10.39 13.09
N SER A 261 -2.24 10.44 11.81
CA SER A 261 -1.39 11.08 10.80
C SER A 261 -2.29 11.95 9.94
N VAL A 262 -2.27 13.24 10.22
CA VAL A 262 -2.98 14.28 9.46
C VAL A 262 -1.93 15.01 8.64
N GLN A 263 -2.16 15.24 7.34
CA GLN A 263 -1.42 16.28 6.64
C GLN A 263 -1.99 17.61 7.08
N VAL A 264 -1.22 18.34 7.87
CA VAL A 264 -1.57 19.69 8.34
C VAL A 264 -0.69 20.71 7.65
N THR A 265 -1.24 21.88 7.37
CA THR A 265 -0.45 23.04 6.94
C THR A 265 0.53 23.44 8.06
N GLU A 266 1.59 24.18 7.73
CA GLU A 266 2.62 24.59 8.70
C GLU A 266 2.03 25.43 9.86
N GLU A 267 1.01 26.25 9.55
CA GLU A 267 0.22 26.98 10.55
C GLU A 267 -0.58 26.05 11.47
N LEU A 268 -1.25 25.04 10.90
CA LEU A 268 -2.07 24.10 11.67
C LEU A 268 -1.22 23.11 12.49
N ALA A 269 0.03 22.86 12.07
CA ALA A 269 1.01 22.10 12.84
C ALA A 269 1.41 22.81 14.15
N MET A 270 1.55 24.14 14.10
CA MET A 270 1.85 24.95 15.28
C MET A 270 0.67 25.01 16.25
N GLU A 271 -0.56 25.15 15.75
CA GLU A 271 -1.77 25.09 16.58
C GLU A 271 -1.95 23.73 17.26
N LEU A 272 -1.62 22.64 16.57
CA LEU A 272 -1.63 21.29 17.16
C LEU A 272 -0.57 21.11 18.25
N TYR A 273 0.61 21.70 18.08
CA TYR A 273 1.67 21.67 19.10
C TYR A 273 1.22 22.36 20.39
N ASP A 274 0.57 23.52 20.26
CA ASP A 274 0.02 24.27 21.39
C ASP A 274 -1.18 23.54 22.03
N PHE A 275 -2.03 22.89 21.24
CA PHE A 275 -3.19 22.13 21.73
C PHE A 275 -2.80 20.88 22.54
N PHE A 276 -1.75 20.16 22.13
CA PHE A 276 -1.26 18.96 22.84
C PHE A 276 -0.23 19.27 23.94
N GLY A 277 0.22 20.52 24.06
CA GLY A 277 1.31 20.95 24.95
C GLY A 277 1.14 20.61 26.43
N ASP A 278 -0.11 20.47 26.91
CA ASP A 278 -0.41 20.11 28.31
C ASP A 278 -0.67 18.61 28.56
N THR A 279 -0.77 17.78 27.51
CA THR A 279 -1.01 16.33 27.63
C THR A 279 0.17 15.45 27.21
N MET A 280 1.20 16.04 26.61
CA MET A 280 2.49 15.38 26.37
C MET A 280 3.38 15.51 27.61
N PRO A 281 4.13 14.46 28.04
CA PRO A 281 5.12 14.61 29.09
C PRO A 281 6.14 15.68 28.66
N ARG A 282 6.27 16.73 29.49
CA ARG A 282 7.19 17.84 29.23
C ARG A 282 8.60 17.31 29.04
N PHE A 283 9.16 17.58 27.87
CA PHE A 283 10.56 17.33 27.58
C PHE A 283 11.40 18.30 28.41
N THR A 284 12.00 17.84 29.51
CA THR A 284 13.12 18.53 30.12
C THR A 284 14.38 18.08 29.38
N PRO A 285 15.02 18.94 28.56
CA PRO A 285 16.34 18.62 28.04
C PRO A 285 17.27 18.42 29.23
N ASP A 286 17.91 17.26 29.29
CA ASP A 286 19.00 16.98 30.22
C ASP A 286 20.16 17.91 29.83
N VAL A 287 20.29 19.01 30.56
CA VAL A 287 21.49 19.84 30.54
C VAL A 287 22.35 19.31 31.66
N SER A 288 23.10 18.25 31.37
CA SER A 288 24.26 17.84 32.15
C SER A 288 25.53 18.32 31.47
N GLU A 289 26.27 19.15 32.22
CA GLU A 289 27.65 19.61 31.98
C GLU A 289 28.65 18.45 31.89
#